data_AF-A0A4U7BIX3-F1
#
_entry.id   AF-A0A4U7BIX3-F1
#
_cell.length_a   1.000
_cell.length_b   1.000
_cell.length_c   1.000
_cell.angle_alpha   90.00
_cell.angle_beta   90.00
_cell.angle_gamma   90.00
#
_symmetry.space_group_name_H-M   'P 1'
#
loop_
_entity.id
_entity.type
_entity.pdbx_description
1 polymer ?
#
loop_
_entity_poly.entity_id
_entity_poly.type
_entity_poly.pdbx_seq_one_letter_code
_entity_poly.pdbx_strand_id
1 'polypeptide(L)'
;MAISANNWTYNNSSSTNNSNSTSTKTDSSSSTSSSNSSGIVSNPNATLDKDAFLKLLLIELQHQDPTDPMDSDKMLTQTSQLSALEMQQNTNTTMQKMVETMEKLSNSFSTALSTSAIGAIGKMGTVEENTVKLTGSDEVIALKMYLPEDSDDKGLTLEIYDKDNKLVYSEKSSEGKEVSKGLFTLEWPGRNNDGVYAGDGNYTVKVVYNNKNGEKVTASYGSYPIEGIIFKEGVAYAKMAGKEVPFDQIKEITEYKSSSSSTVQNPSSDEDSSDSEGSTSSDKDSSDSEDNASDDTSNA
;
A
#
# COMPACT_ATOMS: atom_id res chain seq x y z
N MET A 1 -27.90 -1.76 -49.36
CA MET A 1 -26.59 -2.42 -49.61
C MET A 1 -25.72 -2.17 -48.40
N ALA A 2 -25.06 -3.19 -47.87
CA ALA A 2 -24.27 -3.10 -46.64
C ALA A 2 -22.83 -3.60 -46.88
N ILE A 3 -21.87 -2.70 -46.73
CA ILE A 3 -20.40 -2.88 -46.60
C ILE A 3 -19.94 -1.57 -45.91
N SER A 4 -19.02 -1.48 -44.95
CA SER A 4 -17.96 -2.38 -44.50
C SER A 4 -17.82 -2.35 -42.96
N ALA A 5 -17.30 -3.43 -42.38
CA ALA A 5 -16.78 -3.42 -41.02
C ALA A 5 -15.42 -2.70 -40.96
N ASN A 6 -15.14 -1.98 -39.86
CA ASN A 6 -13.83 -1.43 -39.55
C ASN A 6 -13.13 -2.29 -38.50
N ASN A 7 -12.25 -3.20 -38.95
CA ASN A 7 -11.33 -3.91 -38.06
C ASN A 7 -10.15 -3.00 -37.70
N TRP A 8 -9.94 -2.73 -36.42
CA TRP A 8 -8.69 -2.14 -35.92
C TRP A 8 -7.59 -3.21 -35.94
N THR A 9 -6.56 -3.05 -36.76
CA THR A 9 -5.37 -3.91 -36.74
C THR A 9 -4.30 -3.36 -35.79
N TYR A 10 -3.85 -4.20 -34.86
CA TYR A 10 -2.78 -3.87 -33.92
C TYR A 10 -1.43 -4.00 -34.63
N ASN A 11 -0.67 -2.91 -34.78
CA ASN A 11 0.65 -2.93 -35.41
C ASN A 11 1.75 -2.76 -34.35
N ASN A 12 2.52 -3.83 -34.09
CA ASN A 12 3.66 -3.82 -33.18
C ASN A 12 4.96 -3.92 -33.98
N SER A 13 5.58 -2.77 -34.27
CA SER A 13 6.88 -2.71 -34.95
C SER A 13 8.03 -2.70 -33.93
N SER A 14 8.59 -3.87 -33.64
CA SER A 14 9.82 -3.99 -32.87
C SER A 14 11.03 -3.53 -33.70
N SER A 15 11.64 -2.40 -33.33
CA SER A 15 12.92 -1.96 -33.89
C SER A 15 14.08 -2.59 -33.11
N THR A 16 14.65 -3.67 -33.65
CA THR A 16 15.96 -4.16 -33.25
C THR A 16 17.03 -3.24 -33.81
N ASN A 17 17.96 -2.76 -32.96
CA ASN A 17 19.19 -2.14 -33.45
C ASN A 17 20.42 -2.77 -32.78
N ASN A 18 21.36 -3.20 -33.62
CA ASN A 18 22.57 -3.94 -33.28
C ASN A 18 23.78 -3.06 -33.56
N SER A 19 24.73 -2.93 -32.63
CA SER A 19 26.09 -2.45 -32.93
C SER A 19 27.11 -2.90 -31.86
N ASN A 20 27.62 -4.10 -32.09
CA ASN A 20 29.04 -4.52 -32.06
C ASN A 20 30.04 -3.88 -31.05
N SER A 21 30.74 -4.76 -30.32
CA SER A 21 31.91 -4.45 -29.48
C SER A 21 33.14 -3.97 -30.25
N THR A 22 34.02 -3.21 -29.60
CA THR A 22 35.47 -3.16 -29.90
C THR A 22 36.26 -2.81 -28.63
N SER A 23 37.45 -3.41 -28.47
CA SER A 23 38.34 -3.26 -27.32
C SER A 23 39.67 -2.63 -27.74
N THR A 24 40.17 -1.66 -26.97
CA THR A 24 41.57 -1.20 -27.03
C THR A 24 42.09 -0.83 -25.63
N LYS A 25 43.34 -1.20 -25.33
CA LYS A 25 44.06 -0.89 -24.08
C LYS A 25 44.84 0.44 -24.21
N THR A 26 45.23 1.01 -23.06
CA THR A 26 46.44 1.85 -22.80
C THR A 26 46.75 3.00 -23.79
N ASP A 27 47.01 4.23 -23.33
CA ASP A 27 48.16 4.49 -22.46
C ASP A 27 48.09 5.81 -21.68
N SER A 28 49.11 6.01 -20.84
CA SER A 28 49.30 7.15 -19.94
C SER A 28 49.86 8.38 -20.67
N SER A 29 49.32 9.57 -20.40
CA SER A 29 50.06 10.82 -20.66
C SER A 29 49.74 11.88 -19.62
N SER A 30 50.80 12.54 -19.16
CA SER A 30 50.75 13.65 -18.21
C SER A 30 50.50 14.97 -18.93
N SER A 31 49.61 15.80 -18.37
CA SER A 31 49.52 17.22 -18.73
C SER A 31 49.62 18.08 -17.46
N THR A 32 50.78 18.73 -17.32
CA THR A 32 50.99 19.77 -16.31
C THR A 32 50.20 21.01 -16.70
N SER A 33 49.29 21.46 -15.83
CA SER A 33 48.75 22.82 -15.89
C SER A 33 48.59 23.39 -14.47
N SER A 34 49.21 24.53 -14.25
CA SER A 34 49.40 25.18 -12.95
C SER A 34 48.18 25.98 -12.48
N SER A 35 48.12 26.23 -11.16
CA SER A 35 47.40 27.36 -10.50
C SER A 35 45.93 27.59 -10.90
N ASN A 36 44.94 27.24 -10.08
CA ASN A 36 44.72 27.89 -8.78
C ASN A 36 44.08 26.95 -7.76
N SER A 37 44.88 26.42 -6.83
CA SER A 37 44.36 25.90 -5.58
C SER A 37 43.99 27.07 -4.65
N SER A 38 42.73 27.48 -4.64
CA SER A 38 42.10 27.99 -3.41
C SER A 38 41.96 26.82 -2.45
N GLY A 39 43.11 26.32 -1.99
CA GLY A 39 43.20 25.16 -1.12
C GLY A 39 42.67 25.56 0.24
N ILE A 40 41.45 25.10 0.55
CA ILE A 40 41.07 24.92 1.94
C ILE A 40 41.99 23.83 2.47
N VAL A 41 43.12 24.23 3.07
CA VAL A 41 44.04 23.31 3.75
C VAL A 41 43.35 22.88 5.03
N SER A 42 42.40 21.95 4.88
CA SER A 42 41.89 21.17 6.00
C SER A 42 43.04 20.31 6.49
N ASN A 43 43.76 20.81 7.48
CA ASN A 43 44.68 20.01 8.26
C ASN A 43 43.82 19.16 9.22
N PRO A 44 43.67 17.83 9.04
CA PRO A 44 42.92 17.01 9.97
C PRO A 44 43.57 16.93 11.37
N ASN A 45 44.85 17.31 11.48
CA ASN A 45 45.54 17.49 12.77
C ASN A 45 45.44 18.93 13.31
N ALA A 46 44.65 19.81 12.69
CA ALA A 46 44.21 21.08 13.29
C ALA A 46 42.92 20.91 14.11
N THR A 47 42.62 19.70 14.57
CA THR A 47 41.90 19.53 15.84
C THR A 47 42.76 20.14 16.93
N LEU A 48 42.51 21.43 17.20
CA LEU A 48 43.25 22.34 18.07
C LEU A 48 44.05 21.63 19.15
N ASP A 49 45.39 21.77 19.11
CA ASP A 49 46.32 21.22 20.09
C ASP A 49 46.23 22.02 21.41
N LYS A 50 45.06 21.93 22.05
CA LYS A 50 44.71 22.60 23.30
C LYS A 50 45.67 22.21 24.41
N ASP A 51 46.22 21.00 24.36
CA ASP A 51 47.20 20.51 25.32
C ASP A 51 48.58 21.14 25.11
N ALA A 52 49.03 21.39 23.87
CA ALA A 52 50.21 22.20 23.60
C ALA A 52 49.99 23.68 23.92
N PHE A 53 48.81 24.24 23.65
CA PHE A 53 48.48 25.63 23.99
C PHE A 53 48.43 25.83 25.51
N LEU A 54 47.78 24.93 26.26
CA LEU A 54 47.75 24.97 27.73
C LEU A 54 49.15 24.76 28.33
N LYS A 55 50.02 23.95 27.69
CA LYS A 55 51.44 23.85 28.09
C LYS A 55 52.21 25.15 27.85
N LEU A 56 52.03 25.81 26.71
CA LEU A 56 52.67 27.11 26.44
C LEU A 56 52.19 28.17 27.43
N LEU A 57 50.88 28.25 27.68
CA LEU A 57 50.29 29.15 28.67
C LEU A 57 50.83 28.90 30.10
N LEU A 58 51.03 27.63 30.47
CA LEU A 58 51.64 27.26 31.76
C LEU A 58 53.12 27.66 31.85
N ILE A 59 53.88 27.49 30.75
CA ILE A 59 55.30 27.86 30.67
C ILE A 59 55.48 29.38 30.72
N GLU A 60 54.61 30.15 30.05
CA GLU A 60 54.62 31.61 30.13
C GLU A 60 54.29 32.08 31.55
N LEU A 61 53.23 31.57 32.18
CA LEU A 61 52.88 31.86 33.60
C LEU A 61 54.03 31.60 34.58
N GLN A 62 54.94 30.66 34.25
CA GLN A 62 56.09 30.31 35.07
C GLN A 62 57.31 31.23 34.87
N HIS A 63 57.31 32.07 33.82
CA HIS A 63 58.41 32.96 33.43
C HIS A 63 58.01 34.44 33.20
N GLN A 64 56.76 34.84 33.49
CA GLN A 64 56.34 36.25 33.41
C GLN A 64 57.11 37.14 34.41
N ASP A 65 57.71 38.22 33.90
CA ASP A 65 58.16 39.33 34.72
C ASP A 65 56.92 40.16 35.14
N PRO A 66 56.76 40.53 36.42
CA PRO A 66 55.54 41.19 36.91
C PRO A 66 55.29 42.60 36.37
N THR A 67 56.13 43.12 35.45
CA THR A 67 56.06 44.52 35.00
C THR A 67 55.33 44.77 33.68
N ASP A 68 55.05 43.78 32.82
CA ASP A 68 54.34 44.04 31.54
C ASP A 68 53.48 42.85 31.01
N PRO A 69 52.27 42.61 31.54
CA PRO A 69 51.46 41.41 31.24
C PRO A 69 50.68 41.44 29.90
N MET A 70 50.91 42.40 28.99
CA MET A 70 49.95 42.73 27.93
C MET A 70 49.82 41.74 26.76
N ASP A 71 50.78 40.85 26.49
CA ASP A 71 50.74 39.97 25.30
C ASP A 71 49.87 38.71 25.52
N SER A 72 49.89 38.16 26.74
CA SER A 72 49.17 36.95 27.14
C SER A 72 47.65 37.09 26.97
N ASP A 73 47.08 38.23 27.38
CA ASP A 73 45.65 38.51 27.30
C ASP A 73 45.15 38.61 25.84
N LYS A 74 45.98 39.14 24.94
CA LYS A 74 45.68 39.18 23.49
C LYS A 74 45.69 37.78 22.89
N MET A 75 46.70 36.97 23.21
CA MET A 75 46.78 35.60 22.72
C MET A 75 45.60 34.76 23.20
N LEU A 76 45.25 34.86 24.50
CA LEU A 76 44.08 34.21 25.10
C LEU A 76 42.76 34.66 24.45
N THR A 77 42.61 35.96 24.19
CA THR A 77 41.43 36.51 23.50
C THR A 77 41.31 35.94 22.08
N GLN A 78 42.43 35.84 21.36
CA GLN A 78 42.44 35.34 19.99
C GLN A 78 42.19 33.82 19.92
N THR A 79 42.77 33.01 20.82
CA THR A 79 42.42 31.57 20.90
C THR A 79 41.01 31.32 21.40
N SER A 80 40.45 32.18 22.26
CA SER A 80 39.04 32.12 22.65
C SER A 80 38.12 32.37 21.44
N GLN A 81 38.42 33.40 20.64
CA GLN A 81 37.68 33.70 19.40
C GLN A 81 37.79 32.57 18.36
N LEU A 82 38.99 32.00 18.17
CA LEU A 82 39.19 30.84 17.28
C LEU A 82 38.47 29.59 17.81
N SER A 83 38.51 29.33 19.12
CA SER A 83 37.78 28.20 19.75
C SER A 83 36.26 28.34 19.61
N ALA A 84 35.74 29.57 19.68
CA ALA A 84 34.32 29.86 19.45
C ALA A 84 33.94 29.63 17.97
N LEU A 85 34.80 30.02 17.03
CA LEU A 85 34.59 29.80 15.60
C LEU A 85 34.67 28.30 15.23
N GLU A 86 35.64 27.57 15.77
CA GLU A 86 35.70 26.11 15.65
C GLU A 86 34.47 25.43 16.25
N MET A 87 34.01 25.88 17.43
CA MET A 87 32.80 25.35 18.04
C MET A 87 31.59 25.58 17.13
N GLN A 88 31.44 26.78 16.58
CA GLN A 88 30.38 27.10 15.61
C GLN A 88 30.49 26.25 14.33
N GLN A 89 31.70 26.03 13.81
CA GLN A 89 31.92 25.20 12.62
C GLN A 89 31.65 23.71 12.89
N ASN A 90 32.00 23.22 14.08
CA ASN A 90 31.67 21.87 14.54
C ASN A 90 30.16 21.69 14.76
N THR A 91 29.46 22.69 15.31
CA THR A 91 27.99 22.72 15.40
C THR A 91 27.36 22.70 14.01
N ASN A 92 27.80 23.54 13.08
CA ASN A 92 27.31 23.54 11.70
C ASN A 92 27.53 22.19 11.00
N THR A 93 28.71 21.59 11.17
CA THR A 93 29.05 20.25 10.64
C THR A 93 28.15 19.17 11.26
N THR A 94 27.83 19.29 12.55
CA THR A 94 26.94 18.36 13.26
C THR A 94 25.50 18.51 12.78
N MET A 95 25.02 19.74 12.55
CA MET A 95 23.69 20.01 11.98
C MET A 95 23.57 19.48 10.54
N GLN A 96 24.60 19.67 9.70
CA GLN A 96 24.64 19.10 8.35
C GLN A 96 24.56 17.57 8.37
N LYS A 97 25.35 16.91 9.23
CA LYS A 97 25.26 15.46 9.45
C LYS A 97 23.89 15.02 9.97
N MET A 98 23.24 15.82 10.82
CA MET A 98 21.89 15.53 11.30
C MET A 98 20.86 15.58 10.18
N VAL A 99 20.92 16.58 9.29
CA VAL A 99 20.04 16.64 8.11
C VAL A 99 20.29 15.42 7.21
N GLU A 100 21.54 15.10 6.91
CA GLU A 100 21.90 13.93 6.09
C GLU A 100 21.42 12.59 6.72
N THR A 101 21.44 12.45 8.05
CA THR A 101 20.90 11.25 8.71
C THR A 101 19.37 11.22 8.71
N MET A 102 18.70 12.37 8.80
CA MET A 102 17.24 12.42 8.65
C MET A 102 16.79 12.09 7.22
N GLU A 103 17.51 12.56 6.19
CA GLU A 103 17.27 12.18 4.79
C GLU A 103 17.46 10.66 4.57
N LYS A 104 18.56 10.09 5.09
CA LYS A 104 18.80 8.63 5.03
C LYS A 104 17.73 7.82 5.76
N LEU A 105 17.24 8.31 6.89
CA LEU A 105 16.16 7.68 7.65
C LEU A 105 14.83 7.75 6.88
N SER A 106 14.51 8.89 6.27
CA SER A 106 13.34 9.07 5.40
C SER A 106 13.37 8.11 4.21
N ASN A 107 14.51 8.03 3.50
CA ASN A 107 14.70 7.12 2.38
C ASN A 107 14.58 5.64 2.80
N SER A 108 15.11 5.28 3.98
CA SER A 108 15.00 3.94 4.54
C SER A 108 13.56 3.59 4.93
N PHE A 109 12.81 4.54 5.52
CA PHE A 109 11.40 4.38 5.82
C PHE A 109 10.54 4.22 4.55
N SER A 110 10.79 5.06 3.53
CA SER A 110 10.13 4.92 2.22
C SER A 110 10.42 3.56 1.56
N THR A 111 11.66 3.07 1.67
CA THR A 111 12.06 1.74 1.16
C THR A 111 11.37 0.60 1.94
N ALA A 112 11.22 0.74 3.26
CA ALA A 112 10.51 -0.25 4.09
C ALA A 112 9.01 -0.29 3.74
N LEU A 113 8.35 0.88 3.66
CA LEU A 113 6.94 0.99 3.24
C LEU A 113 6.74 0.44 1.82
N SER A 114 7.67 0.76 0.91
CA SER A 114 7.74 0.22 -0.46
C SER A 114 7.85 -1.29 -0.51
N THR A 115 8.53 -1.92 0.45
CA THR A 115 8.64 -3.38 0.53
C THR A 115 7.32 -4.00 1.03
N SER A 116 6.70 -3.40 2.05
CA SER A 116 5.37 -3.81 2.53
C SER A 116 4.29 -3.67 1.46
N ALA A 117 4.37 -2.63 0.62
CA ALA A 117 3.48 -2.42 -0.51
C ALA A 117 3.46 -3.58 -1.52
N ILE A 118 4.54 -4.34 -1.66
CA ILE A 118 4.58 -5.53 -2.56
C ILE A 118 3.57 -6.60 -2.09
N GLY A 119 3.34 -6.72 -0.78
CA GLY A 119 2.32 -7.62 -0.22
C GLY A 119 0.87 -7.23 -0.54
N ALA A 120 0.65 -6.00 -1.03
CA ALA A 120 -0.66 -5.54 -1.48
C ALA A 120 -1.00 -5.98 -2.91
N ILE A 121 -0.05 -6.50 -3.70
CA ILE A 121 -0.33 -7.00 -5.06
C ILE A 121 -1.32 -8.17 -4.97
N GLY A 122 -2.37 -8.12 -5.79
CA GLY A 122 -3.46 -9.11 -5.78
C GLY A 122 -4.49 -8.92 -4.65
N LYS A 123 -4.32 -7.92 -3.78
CA LYS A 123 -5.35 -7.45 -2.83
C LYS A 123 -6.28 -6.46 -3.52
N MET A 124 -7.43 -6.19 -2.91
CA MET A 124 -8.33 -5.09 -3.31
C MET A 124 -7.93 -3.82 -2.57
N GLY A 125 -7.60 -2.76 -3.31
CA GLY A 125 -7.44 -1.42 -2.75
C GLY A 125 -8.73 -0.60 -2.93
N THR A 126 -9.13 0.14 -1.91
CA THR A 126 -10.23 1.13 -1.98
C THR A 126 -9.64 2.52 -1.78
N VAL A 127 -9.89 3.43 -2.71
CA VAL A 127 -9.40 4.83 -2.60
C VAL A 127 -10.23 5.66 -1.62
N GLU A 128 -9.64 6.72 -1.07
CA GLU A 128 -10.31 7.68 -0.19
C GLU A 128 -11.42 8.45 -0.93
N GLU A 129 -11.13 8.93 -2.15
CA GLU A 129 -12.10 9.61 -3.03
C GLU A 129 -12.92 8.60 -3.86
N ASN A 130 -13.74 7.79 -3.19
CA ASN A 130 -14.57 6.76 -3.82
C ASN A 130 -15.91 7.27 -4.40
N THR A 131 -15.97 8.54 -4.81
CA THR A 131 -17.17 9.18 -5.36
C THR A 131 -16.96 9.67 -6.79
N VAL A 132 -18.05 9.84 -7.54
CA VAL A 132 -18.04 10.49 -8.85
C VAL A 132 -18.63 11.88 -8.74
N LYS A 133 -17.99 12.86 -9.38
CA LYS A 133 -18.45 14.24 -9.40
C LYS A 133 -19.30 14.50 -10.63
N LEU A 134 -20.47 15.10 -10.45
CA LEU A 134 -21.37 15.57 -11.49
C LEU A 134 -21.36 17.11 -11.48
N THR A 135 -21.22 17.71 -12.67
CA THR A 135 -20.99 19.16 -12.83
C THR A 135 -21.90 19.84 -13.87
N GLY A 136 -22.78 19.09 -14.55
CA GLY A 136 -23.73 19.66 -15.49
C GLY A 136 -24.85 18.70 -15.90
N SER A 137 -25.98 19.27 -16.35
CA SER A 137 -27.22 18.54 -16.67
C SER A 137 -27.15 17.57 -17.85
N ASP A 138 -26.13 17.71 -18.68
CA ASP A 138 -25.93 16.96 -19.92
C ASP A 138 -24.62 16.16 -19.89
N GLU A 139 -24.00 16.03 -18.70
CA GLU A 139 -22.81 15.22 -18.47
C GLU A 139 -23.19 13.73 -18.31
N VAL A 140 -22.60 12.87 -19.14
CA VAL A 140 -22.70 11.40 -19.01
C VAL A 140 -21.42 10.89 -18.37
N ILE A 141 -21.52 10.32 -17.18
CA ILE A 141 -20.38 9.87 -16.39
C ILE A 141 -20.05 8.41 -16.72
N ALA A 142 -18.84 8.15 -17.20
CA ALA A 142 -18.31 6.81 -17.44
C ALA A 142 -17.79 6.19 -16.13
N LEU A 143 -18.53 5.20 -15.62
CA LEU A 143 -18.31 4.49 -14.38
C LEU A 143 -17.46 3.23 -14.61
N LYS A 144 -16.13 3.36 -14.57
CA LYS A 144 -15.25 2.19 -14.57
C LYS A 144 -15.36 1.48 -13.22
N MET A 145 -15.89 0.25 -13.23
CA MET A 145 -16.17 -0.55 -12.04
C MET A 145 -15.36 -1.85 -12.07
N TYR A 146 -15.23 -2.51 -10.92
CA TYR A 146 -14.64 -3.84 -10.82
C TYR A 146 -15.58 -4.81 -10.12
N LEU A 147 -15.81 -5.96 -10.76
CA LEU A 147 -16.58 -7.06 -10.22
C LEU A 147 -15.60 -8.12 -9.67
N PRO A 148 -15.54 -8.39 -8.34
CA PRO A 148 -14.60 -9.37 -7.78
C PRO A 148 -14.98 -10.83 -8.09
N GLU A 149 -16.26 -11.11 -8.32
CA GLU A 149 -16.78 -12.44 -8.63
C GLU A 149 -17.76 -12.38 -9.80
N ASP A 150 -18.01 -13.52 -10.44
CA ASP A 150 -19.02 -13.64 -11.50
C ASP A 150 -20.42 -13.50 -10.86
N SER A 151 -21.35 -12.84 -11.55
CA SER A 151 -22.73 -12.77 -11.11
C SER A 151 -23.50 -14.08 -11.34
N ASP A 152 -24.67 -14.19 -10.72
CA ASP A 152 -25.72 -15.11 -11.15
C ASP A 152 -26.40 -14.64 -12.45
N ASP A 153 -27.37 -15.43 -12.90
CA ASP A 153 -28.24 -15.20 -14.05
C ASP A 153 -29.22 -14.02 -13.88
N LYS A 154 -29.20 -13.31 -12.75
CA LYS A 154 -30.09 -12.15 -12.52
C LYS A 154 -29.38 -10.85 -12.88
N GLY A 155 -28.10 -10.89 -13.24
CA GLY A 155 -27.29 -9.76 -13.65
C GLY A 155 -26.97 -8.80 -12.50
N LEU A 156 -26.75 -7.53 -12.85
CA LEU A 156 -26.26 -6.49 -11.95
C LEU A 156 -27.31 -5.42 -11.70
N THR A 157 -27.32 -4.82 -10.52
CA THR A 157 -28.06 -3.59 -10.21
C THR A 157 -27.06 -2.47 -9.93
N LEU A 158 -27.03 -1.44 -10.76
CA LEU A 158 -26.38 -0.17 -10.48
C LEU A 158 -27.20 0.60 -9.44
N GLU A 159 -26.55 1.16 -8.44
CA GLU A 159 -27.14 2.00 -7.40
C GLU A 159 -26.26 3.24 -7.19
N ILE A 160 -26.85 4.43 -7.24
CA ILE A 160 -26.14 5.70 -7.10
C ILE A 160 -26.82 6.53 -6.00
N TYR A 161 -25.99 6.98 -5.06
CA TYR A 161 -26.41 7.67 -3.86
C TYR A 161 -25.83 9.08 -3.79
N ASP A 162 -26.60 10.03 -3.27
CA ASP A 162 -26.10 11.37 -2.97
C ASP A 162 -25.25 11.42 -1.68
N LYS A 163 -24.76 12.62 -1.35
CA LYS A 163 -24.00 12.91 -0.13
C LYS A 163 -24.72 12.58 1.19
N ASP A 164 -26.05 12.47 1.19
CA ASP A 164 -26.87 12.16 2.37
C ASP A 164 -27.19 10.65 2.43
N ASN A 165 -26.55 9.84 1.57
CA ASN A 165 -26.80 8.41 1.36
C ASN A 165 -28.23 8.08 0.88
N LYS A 166 -28.92 9.03 0.25
CA LYS A 166 -30.22 8.76 -0.38
C LYS A 166 -30.01 8.20 -1.78
N LEU A 167 -30.75 7.16 -2.13
CA LEU A 167 -30.74 6.58 -3.47
C LEU A 167 -31.32 7.58 -4.48
N VAL A 168 -30.55 7.90 -5.52
CA VAL A 168 -30.91 8.85 -6.59
C VAL A 168 -31.21 8.12 -7.89
N TYR A 169 -30.44 7.09 -8.21
CA TYR A 169 -30.60 6.31 -9.43
C TYR A 169 -30.38 4.83 -9.15
N SER A 170 -31.24 3.97 -9.69
CA SER A 170 -31.03 2.53 -9.72
C SER A 170 -31.44 1.95 -11.07
N GLU A 171 -30.57 1.16 -11.68
CA GLU A 171 -30.85 0.47 -12.93
C GLU A 171 -30.39 -0.97 -12.84
N LYS A 172 -31.25 -1.90 -13.26
CA LYS A 172 -30.91 -3.31 -13.37
C LYS A 172 -30.51 -3.63 -14.81
N SER A 173 -29.37 -4.33 -14.97
CA SER A 173 -28.89 -4.83 -16.24
C SER A 173 -29.99 -5.58 -16.99
N SER A 174 -30.32 -5.08 -18.18
CA SER A 174 -31.58 -5.34 -18.87
C SER A 174 -31.73 -6.74 -19.46
N GLU A 175 -30.66 -7.53 -19.49
CA GLU A 175 -30.65 -8.84 -20.17
C GLU A 175 -30.74 -10.07 -19.27
N GLY A 176 -30.61 -9.93 -17.93
CA GLY A 176 -30.61 -11.11 -17.04
C GLY A 176 -29.55 -12.14 -17.44
N LYS A 177 -28.33 -11.67 -17.67
CA LYS A 177 -27.17 -12.50 -18.06
C LYS A 177 -26.13 -12.44 -16.96
N GLU A 178 -25.43 -13.56 -16.80
CA GLU A 178 -24.19 -13.62 -16.04
C GLU A 178 -23.20 -12.57 -16.57
N VAL A 179 -22.64 -11.77 -15.66
CA VAL A 179 -21.50 -10.90 -15.92
C VAL A 179 -20.29 -11.49 -15.21
N SER A 180 -19.27 -11.87 -15.97
CA SER A 180 -18.02 -12.40 -15.42
C SER A 180 -17.26 -11.34 -14.63
N LYS A 181 -16.47 -11.80 -13.65
CA LYS A 181 -15.59 -10.93 -12.86
C LYS A 181 -14.60 -10.14 -13.73
N GLY A 182 -14.23 -8.95 -13.27
CA GLY A 182 -13.25 -8.11 -13.94
C GLY A 182 -13.62 -6.62 -14.00
N LEU A 183 -12.88 -5.87 -14.80
CA LEU A 183 -13.18 -4.47 -15.09
C LEU A 183 -14.27 -4.35 -16.16
N PHE A 184 -15.24 -3.48 -15.91
CA PHE A 184 -16.28 -3.11 -16.85
C PHE A 184 -16.57 -1.61 -16.73
N THR A 185 -17.32 -1.05 -17.68
CA THR A 185 -17.74 0.35 -17.66
C THR A 185 -19.25 0.41 -17.77
N LEU A 186 -19.88 1.15 -16.87
CA LEU A 186 -21.28 1.58 -16.98
C LEU A 186 -21.31 3.08 -17.32
N GLU A 187 -22.47 3.59 -17.75
CA GLU A 187 -22.68 5.01 -17.97
C GLU A 187 -23.84 5.49 -17.10
N TRP A 188 -23.70 6.67 -16.48
CA TRP A 188 -24.79 7.31 -15.77
C TRP A 188 -25.07 8.71 -16.36
N PRO A 189 -26.29 8.99 -16.85
CA PRO A 189 -26.62 10.26 -17.51
C PRO A 189 -26.87 11.44 -16.54
N GLY A 190 -26.28 11.41 -15.34
CA GLY A 190 -26.42 12.47 -14.33
C GLY A 190 -27.87 12.71 -13.83
N ARG A 191 -28.75 11.73 -13.99
CA ARG A 191 -30.20 11.86 -13.78
C ARG A 191 -30.76 10.77 -12.87
N ASN A 192 -31.89 11.06 -12.24
CA ASN A 192 -32.65 10.09 -11.46
C ASN A 192 -33.49 9.17 -12.37
N ASN A 193 -34.19 8.20 -11.78
CA ASN A 193 -35.08 7.28 -12.51
C ASN A 193 -36.26 7.96 -13.23
N ASP A 194 -36.64 9.18 -12.85
CA ASP A 194 -37.68 9.98 -13.50
C ASP A 194 -37.13 10.85 -14.65
N GLY A 195 -35.83 10.78 -14.95
CA GLY A 195 -35.14 11.61 -15.95
C GLY A 195 -34.80 13.03 -15.48
N VAL A 196 -35.10 13.37 -14.23
CA VAL A 196 -34.78 14.67 -13.61
C VAL A 196 -33.29 14.74 -13.30
N TYR A 197 -32.67 15.90 -13.51
CA TYR A 197 -31.25 16.13 -13.19
C TYR A 197 -30.99 15.89 -11.70
N ALA A 198 -29.93 15.13 -11.39
CA ALA A 198 -29.59 14.77 -10.02
C ALA A 198 -29.06 15.95 -9.17
N GLY A 199 -28.55 17.00 -9.83
CA GLY A 199 -27.90 18.14 -9.21
C GLY A 199 -26.37 18.06 -9.28
N ASP A 200 -25.70 19.21 -9.10
CA ASP A 200 -24.24 19.26 -9.03
C ASP A 200 -23.79 18.68 -7.68
N GLY A 201 -22.83 17.76 -7.67
CA GLY A 201 -22.39 17.13 -6.42
C GLY A 201 -21.48 15.92 -6.60
N ASN A 202 -21.12 15.32 -5.47
CA ASN A 202 -20.41 14.04 -5.41
C ASN A 202 -21.39 12.92 -5.08
N TYR A 203 -21.31 11.82 -5.83
CA TYR A 203 -22.21 10.68 -5.73
C TYR A 203 -21.44 9.39 -5.44
N THR A 204 -21.96 8.57 -4.54
CA THR A 204 -21.42 7.24 -4.25
C THR A 204 -22.04 6.23 -5.19
N VAL A 205 -21.21 5.45 -5.89
CA VAL A 205 -21.64 4.48 -6.91
C VAL A 205 -21.36 3.06 -6.42
N LYS A 206 -22.39 2.21 -6.49
CA LYS A 206 -22.33 0.79 -6.11
C LYS A 206 -22.95 -0.06 -7.21
N VAL A 207 -22.48 -1.29 -7.32
CA VAL A 207 -23.08 -2.34 -8.14
C VAL A 207 -23.35 -3.53 -7.23
N VAL A 208 -24.63 -3.89 -7.13
CA VAL A 208 -25.15 -4.94 -6.26
C VAL A 208 -25.62 -6.10 -7.11
N TYR A 209 -25.23 -7.32 -6.75
CA TYR A 209 -25.56 -8.55 -7.47
C TYR A 209 -25.48 -9.75 -6.52
N ASN A 210 -25.93 -10.92 -6.94
CA ASN A 210 -25.57 -12.17 -6.24
C ASN A 210 -24.48 -12.88 -7.05
N ASN A 211 -23.54 -13.53 -6.37
CA ASN A 211 -22.61 -14.44 -7.04
C ASN A 211 -23.32 -15.77 -7.41
N LYS A 212 -22.60 -16.67 -8.09
CA LYS A 212 -23.08 -18.02 -8.45
C LYS A 212 -23.48 -18.90 -7.26
N ASN A 213 -23.07 -18.56 -6.04
CA ASN A 213 -23.47 -19.26 -4.80
C ASN A 213 -24.79 -18.70 -4.21
N GLY A 214 -25.34 -17.61 -4.78
CA GLY A 214 -26.50 -16.91 -4.25
C GLY A 214 -26.18 -15.89 -3.15
N GLU A 215 -24.90 -15.62 -2.87
CA GLU A 215 -24.46 -14.65 -1.87
C GLU A 215 -24.52 -13.24 -2.44
N LYS A 216 -25.10 -12.29 -1.70
CA LYS A 216 -25.19 -10.88 -2.12
C LYS A 216 -23.82 -10.20 -2.04
N VAL A 217 -23.29 -9.79 -3.18
CA VAL A 217 -22.02 -9.06 -3.32
C VAL A 217 -22.29 -7.60 -3.65
N THR A 218 -21.45 -6.69 -3.17
CA THR A 218 -21.48 -5.26 -3.50
C THR A 218 -20.11 -4.81 -3.97
N ALA A 219 -20.00 -4.45 -5.24
CA ALA A 219 -18.84 -3.76 -5.80
C ALA A 219 -19.03 -2.25 -5.62
N SER A 220 -18.01 -1.55 -5.13
CA SER A 220 -18.03 -0.08 -4.98
C SER A 220 -17.11 0.58 -5.99
N TYR A 221 -17.49 1.77 -6.46
CA TYR A 221 -16.58 2.62 -7.23
C TYR A 221 -15.35 2.96 -6.38
N GLY A 222 -14.19 3.08 -7.02
CA GLY A 222 -12.93 3.32 -6.30
C GLY A 222 -12.27 2.08 -5.69
N SER A 223 -12.95 0.92 -5.68
CA SER A 223 -12.40 -0.36 -5.22
C SER A 223 -11.91 -1.21 -6.40
N TYR A 224 -10.62 -1.49 -6.47
CA TYR A 224 -9.99 -2.20 -7.59
C TYR A 224 -8.88 -3.15 -7.11
N PRO A 225 -8.55 -4.22 -7.85
CA PRO A 225 -7.38 -5.03 -7.55
C PRO A 225 -6.10 -4.21 -7.77
N ILE A 226 -5.12 -4.41 -6.90
CA ILE A 226 -3.78 -3.88 -7.06
C ILE A 226 -3.02 -4.83 -8.00
N GLU A 227 -2.91 -4.42 -9.27
CA GLU A 227 -2.30 -5.19 -10.36
C GLU A 227 -0.76 -5.28 -10.25
N GLY A 228 -0.14 -4.37 -9.50
CA GLY A 228 1.31 -4.27 -9.33
C GLY A 228 1.70 -2.97 -8.60
N ILE A 229 2.96 -2.86 -8.19
CA ILE A 229 3.52 -1.64 -7.59
C ILE A 229 4.51 -1.00 -8.56
N ILE A 230 4.44 0.32 -8.69
CA ILE A 230 5.33 1.14 -9.52
C ILE A 230 6.06 2.10 -8.59
N PHE A 231 7.40 2.16 -8.69
CA PHE A 231 8.22 3.05 -7.88
C PHE A 231 8.68 4.25 -8.70
N LYS A 232 8.41 5.46 -8.21
CA LYS A 232 8.87 6.72 -8.81
C LYS A 232 9.60 7.52 -7.73
N GLU A 233 10.85 7.88 -7.99
CA GLU A 233 11.68 8.69 -7.05
C GLU A 233 11.75 8.11 -5.62
N GLY A 234 11.65 6.77 -5.48
CA GLY A 234 11.65 6.07 -4.18
C GLY A 234 10.29 6.01 -3.47
N VAL A 235 9.23 6.54 -4.08
CA VAL A 235 7.84 6.49 -3.60
C VAL A 235 7.07 5.38 -4.33
N ALA A 236 6.26 4.61 -3.58
CA ALA A 236 5.43 3.53 -4.10
C ALA A 236 4.07 4.03 -4.59
N TYR A 237 3.63 3.52 -5.74
CA TYR A 237 2.30 3.73 -6.32
C TYR A 237 1.66 2.37 -6.62
N ALA A 238 0.42 2.17 -6.22
CA ALA A 238 -0.36 0.99 -6.60
C ALA A 238 -0.91 1.17 -8.01
N LYS A 239 -0.74 0.17 -8.87
CA LYS A 239 -1.41 0.12 -10.17
C LYS A 239 -2.81 -0.47 -10.00
N MET A 240 -3.83 0.36 -10.16
CA MET A 240 -5.24 0.02 -9.91
C MET A 240 -6.10 0.43 -11.09
N ALA A 241 -6.78 -0.53 -11.72
CA ALA A 241 -7.60 -0.31 -12.92
C ALA A 241 -6.89 0.45 -14.06
N GLY A 242 -5.59 0.22 -14.22
CA GLY A 242 -4.74 0.93 -15.20
C GLY A 242 -4.35 2.37 -14.83
N LYS A 243 -4.72 2.88 -13.65
CA LYS A 243 -4.19 4.14 -13.07
C LYS A 243 -3.09 3.84 -12.06
N GLU A 244 -2.23 4.82 -11.81
CA GLU A 244 -1.24 4.79 -10.74
C GLU A 244 -1.79 5.60 -9.57
N VAL A 245 -1.98 4.95 -8.42
CA VAL A 245 -2.60 5.53 -7.22
C VAL A 245 -1.56 5.60 -6.11
N PRO A 246 -1.26 6.78 -5.56
CA PRO A 246 -0.45 6.94 -4.36
C PRO A 246 -1.02 6.16 -3.17
N PHE A 247 -0.18 5.54 -2.34
CA PHE A 247 -0.64 4.74 -1.19
C PHE A 247 -1.35 5.56 -0.10
N ASP A 248 -1.07 6.86 0.02
CA ASP A 248 -1.76 7.78 0.92
C ASP A 248 -3.19 8.13 0.46
N GLN A 249 -3.53 7.85 -0.80
CA GLN A 249 -4.89 7.94 -1.34
C GLN A 249 -5.66 6.62 -1.25
N ILE A 250 -5.04 5.54 -0.74
CA ILE A 250 -5.68 4.24 -0.51
C ILE A 250 -6.14 4.18 0.94
N LYS A 251 -7.46 4.22 1.13
CA LYS A 251 -8.13 4.16 2.43
C LYS A 251 -8.04 2.79 3.09
N GLU A 252 -8.16 1.74 2.28
CA GLU A 252 -8.24 0.37 2.77
C GLU A 252 -7.62 -0.60 1.75
N ILE A 253 -6.96 -1.65 2.25
CA ILE A 253 -6.48 -2.78 1.46
C ILE A 253 -7.03 -4.07 2.08
N THR A 254 -7.84 -4.80 1.33
CA THR A 254 -8.54 -6.02 1.79
C THR A 254 -8.15 -7.23 0.97
N GLU A 255 -8.32 -8.42 1.54
CA GLU A 255 -8.21 -9.66 0.76
C GLU A 255 -9.22 -9.67 -0.39
N TYR A 256 -8.76 -10.11 -1.56
CA TYR A 256 -9.61 -10.24 -2.75
C TYR A 256 -10.80 -11.21 -2.52
N LYS A 257 -10.68 -12.08 -1.51
CA LYS A 257 -11.78 -12.85 -0.90
C LYS A 257 -11.57 -12.92 0.60
N SER A 258 -12.54 -12.46 1.39
CA SER A 258 -12.75 -12.98 2.75
C SER A 258 -13.94 -13.94 2.70
N SER A 259 -13.75 -15.10 2.09
CA SER A 259 -14.66 -16.23 2.32
C SER A 259 -14.48 -16.62 3.79
N SER A 260 -15.52 -16.44 4.59
CA SER A 260 -15.52 -16.74 6.02
C SER A 260 -15.29 -18.22 6.27
N SER A 261 -14.03 -18.63 6.43
CA SER A 261 -13.67 -19.93 6.98
C SER A 261 -13.88 -19.92 8.49
N SER A 262 -15.14 -19.92 8.91
CA SER A 262 -15.52 -20.24 10.29
C SER A 262 -15.25 -21.72 10.56
N THR A 263 -13.98 -22.07 10.77
CA THR A 263 -13.59 -23.34 11.36
C THR A 263 -14.08 -23.34 12.79
N VAL A 264 -15.24 -23.96 13.03
CA VAL A 264 -15.72 -24.26 14.38
C VAL A 264 -14.74 -25.27 14.98
N GLN A 265 -13.79 -24.79 15.78
CA GLN A 265 -13.06 -25.66 16.69
C GLN A 265 -14.03 -26.13 17.76
N ASN A 266 -14.56 -27.33 17.56
CA ASN A 266 -15.23 -28.08 18.61
C ASN A 266 -14.13 -28.67 19.54
N PRO A 267 -14.06 -28.28 20.82
CA PRO A 267 -13.13 -28.92 21.75
C PRO A 267 -13.73 -30.26 22.19
N SER A 268 -13.30 -31.37 21.58
CA SER A 268 -13.49 -32.68 22.19
C SER A 268 -12.53 -32.79 23.37
N SER A 269 -13.07 -32.75 24.57
CA SER A 269 -12.36 -33.07 25.80
C SER A 269 -12.04 -34.56 25.85
N ASP A 270 -10.76 -34.90 25.73
CA ASP A 270 -10.24 -36.19 26.20
C ASP A 270 -10.26 -36.17 27.73
N GLU A 271 -11.31 -36.72 28.35
CA GLU A 271 -11.28 -37.13 29.75
C GLU A 271 -11.16 -38.65 29.83
N ASP A 272 -9.94 -39.07 30.16
CA ASP A 272 -9.58 -40.41 30.57
C ASP A 272 -10.20 -40.71 31.95
N SER A 273 -11.02 -41.76 32.06
CA SER A 273 -11.56 -42.23 33.35
C SER A 273 -11.51 -43.74 33.46
N SER A 274 -10.60 -44.21 34.32
CA SER A 274 -10.36 -45.61 34.66
C SER A 274 -11.48 -46.27 35.48
N ASP A 275 -11.55 -47.60 35.35
CA ASP A 275 -12.33 -48.59 36.12
C ASP A 275 -12.81 -48.25 37.55
N SER A 276 -14.04 -48.69 37.86
CA SER A 276 -14.33 -49.33 39.16
C SER A 276 -15.55 -50.25 39.09
N GLU A 277 -15.44 -51.44 39.70
CA GLU A 277 -16.49 -52.47 39.76
C GLU A 277 -17.59 -52.14 40.81
N GLY A 278 -18.78 -52.75 40.68
CA GLY A 278 -19.77 -52.72 41.76
C GLY A 278 -21.16 -53.31 41.44
N SER A 279 -21.36 -54.58 41.81
CA SER A 279 -22.64 -55.32 41.95
C SER A 279 -23.83 -54.45 42.42
N THR A 280 -25.12 -54.70 42.08
CA THR A 280 -25.93 -55.94 42.00
C THR A 280 -27.28 -55.55 41.29
N SER A 281 -28.31 -56.35 40.98
CA SER A 281 -28.74 -57.70 41.38
C SER A 281 -29.62 -58.42 40.33
N SER A 282 -30.37 -59.44 40.78
CA SER A 282 -31.29 -60.34 40.07
C SER A 282 -32.72 -59.81 39.87
N ASP A 283 -33.39 -60.26 38.80
CA ASP A 283 -34.44 -61.33 38.77
C ASP A 283 -34.73 -61.68 37.28
N LYS A 284 -34.67 -62.95 36.82
CA LYS A 284 -35.72 -64.00 36.78
C LYS A 284 -37.06 -63.52 36.21
N ASP A 285 -37.73 -64.22 35.28
CA ASP A 285 -37.76 -65.68 35.04
C ASP A 285 -38.16 -66.09 33.59
N SER A 286 -38.07 -67.41 33.29
CA SER A 286 -38.68 -68.26 32.21
C SER A 286 -39.55 -67.63 31.08
N SER A 287 -39.35 -67.98 29.79
CA SER A 287 -39.89 -69.17 29.03
C SER A 287 -41.43 -69.18 28.88
N ASP A 288 -42.09 -69.72 27.84
CA ASP A 288 -41.75 -70.59 26.69
C ASP A 288 -42.93 -70.52 25.67
N SER A 289 -42.86 -71.22 24.52
CA SER A 289 -43.97 -71.63 23.61
C SER A 289 -44.84 -70.52 22.97
N GLU A 290 -44.88 -70.36 21.63
CA GLU A 290 -45.46 -71.20 20.57
C GLU A 290 -46.96 -70.98 20.26
N ASP A 291 -47.27 -71.20 18.97
CA ASP A 291 -48.58 -71.49 18.35
C ASP A 291 -49.58 -70.36 17.94
N ASN A 292 -49.51 -70.08 16.63
CA ASN A 292 -50.56 -70.30 15.60
C ASN A 292 -51.75 -69.33 15.34
N ALA A 293 -51.98 -69.15 14.01
CA ALA A 293 -53.26 -69.00 13.30
C ALA A 293 -54.23 -67.84 13.65
N SER A 294 -55.06 -67.30 12.75
CA SER A 294 -55.18 -67.33 11.26
C SER A 294 -56.37 -66.44 10.86
N ASP A 295 -56.34 -65.79 9.69
CA ASP A 295 -57.48 -65.15 8.99
C ASP A 295 -58.29 -64.07 9.78
N ASP A 296 -58.84 -63.01 9.17
CA ASP A 296 -59.75 -63.01 8.02
C ASP A 296 -59.71 -61.66 7.25
N THR A 297 -60.35 -61.72 6.09
CA THR A 297 -60.63 -60.75 5.02
C THR A 297 -61.46 -59.51 5.48
N SER A 298 -61.90 -58.53 4.67
CA SER A 298 -61.84 -58.32 3.20
C SER A 298 -62.09 -56.84 2.83
N ASN A 299 -61.45 -56.40 1.74
CA ASN A 299 -62.03 -55.66 0.60
C ASN A 299 -63.15 -54.60 0.80
N ALA A 300 -62.83 -53.35 0.43
CA ALA A 300 -63.65 -52.50 -0.44
C ALA A 300 -62.76 -51.55 -1.25
#